data_AF-A0A2N6EH13-F1
#
_entry.id   AF-A0A2N6EH13-F1
#
_cell.length_a   1.000
_cell.length_b   1.000
_cell.length_c   1.000
_cell.angle_alpha   90.00
_cell.angle_beta   90.00
_cell.angle_gamma   90.00
#
_symmetry.space_group_name_H-M   'P 1'
#
loop_
_entity.id
_entity.type
_entity.pdbx_description
1 polymer ?
#
loop_
_entity_poly.entity_id
_entity_poly.type
_entity_poly.pdbx_seq_one_letter_code
_entity_poly.pdbx_strand_id
1 'polypeptide(L)' 'MTEETYLNLHQSEGIACQMASRILAAFISSGQLNQANEDELVERSAKLAIKLALKMDRMIQSDNEKDDRI' A
#
# COMPACT_ATOMS: atom_id res chain seq x y z
N MET A 1 -8.17 -24.26 -18.69
CA MET A 1 -8.49 -24.37 -17.27
C MET A 1 -8.19 -23.01 -16.67
N THR A 2 -9.21 -22.29 -16.22
CA THR A 2 -9.03 -21.04 -15.46
C THR A 2 -8.46 -21.41 -14.11
N GLU A 3 -7.20 -21.07 -13.86
CA GLU A 3 -6.63 -21.17 -12.51
C GLU A 3 -7.36 -20.16 -11.62
N GLU A 4 -8.30 -20.64 -10.82
CA GLU A 4 -8.97 -19.80 -9.82
C GLU A 4 -7.93 -19.42 -8.77
N THR A 5 -7.48 -18.16 -8.83
CA THR A 5 -6.61 -17.60 -7.81
C THR A 5 -7.48 -17.18 -6.62
N TYR A 6 -7.47 -17.96 -5.56
CA TYR A 6 -8.15 -17.63 -4.31
C TYR A 6 -7.28 -16.68 -3.49
N LEU A 7 -7.77 -15.45 -3.29
CA LEU A 7 -7.09 -14.42 -2.53
C LEU A 7 -7.84 -14.17 -1.21
N ASN A 8 -7.19 -14.46 -0.08
CA ASN A 8 -7.73 -14.18 1.25
C ASN A 8 -6.93 -13.04 1.89
N LEU A 9 -7.35 -11.79 1.65
CA LEU A 9 -6.75 -10.62 2.30
C LEU A 9 -7.56 -10.23 3.54
N HIS A 10 -6.86 -9.95 4.63
CA HIS A 10 -7.40 -9.26 5.78
C HIS A 10 -7.73 -7.80 5.42
N GLN A 11 -8.60 -7.15 6.21
CA GLN A 11 -9.05 -5.78 5.92
C GLN A 11 -7.88 -4.78 5.77
N SER A 12 -6.89 -4.87 6.65
CA SER A 12 -5.67 -4.03 6.59
C SER A 12 -4.85 -4.29 5.33
N GLU A 13 -4.73 -5.54 4.90
CA GLU A 13 -4.04 -5.94 3.68
C GLU A 13 -4.79 -5.46 2.43
N GLY A 14 -6.12 -5.51 2.46
CA GLY A 14 -6.98 -4.96 1.41
C GLY A 14 -6.81 -3.45 1.25
N ILE A 15 -6.73 -2.71 2.36
CA ILE A 15 -6.47 -1.25 2.34
C ILE A 15 -5.08 -0.97 1.78
N ALA A 16 -4.05 -1.68 2.24
CA ALA A 16 -2.69 -1.52 1.75
C ALA A 16 -2.60 -1.82 0.24
N CYS A 17 -3.27 -2.88 -0.23
CA CYS A 17 -3.36 -3.23 -1.64
C CYS A 17 -4.05 -2.13 -2.46
N GLN A 18 -5.17 -1.57 -1.97
CA GLN A 18 -5.85 -0.45 -2.62
C GLN A 18 -5.01 0.84 -2.65
N MET A 19 -4.15 1.07 -1.66
CA MET A 19 -3.22 2.20 -1.68
C MET A 19 -2.09 1.94 -2.69
N ALA A 20 -1.51 0.74 -2.68
CA ALA A 20 -0.46 0.34 -3.60
C ALA A 20 -0.93 0.41 -5.06
N SER A 21 -2.17 0.00 -5.36
CA SER A 21 -2.73 0.07 -6.71
C SER A 21 -2.82 1.50 -7.25
N ARG A 22 -3.14 2.48 -6.40
CA ARG A 22 -3.16 3.91 -6.77
C ARG A 22 -1.76 4.44 -7.08
N ILE A 23 -0.76 4.02 -6.30
CA ILE A 23 0.64 4.40 -6.53
C ILE A 23 1.16 3.78 -7.83
N LEU A 24 0.85 2.50 -8.06
CA LEU A 24 1.22 1.80 -9.29
C LEU A 24 0.56 2.42 -10.52
N ALA A 25 -0.72 2.80 -10.42
CA ALA A 25 -1.43 3.51 -11.48
C ALA A 25 -0.76 4.85 -11.84
N ALA A 26 -0.15 5.54 -10.88
CA ALA A 26 0.62 6.76 -11.13
C ALA A 26 1.94 6.47 -11.88
N PHE A 27 2.63 5.36 -11.56
CA PHE A 27 3.79 4.92 -12.34
C PHE A 27 3.43 4.53 -13.77
N ILE A 28 2.30 3.86 -13.96
CA ILE A 28 1.77 3.53 -15.30
C ILE A 28 1.45 4.82 -16.08
N SER A 29 0.71 5.74 -15.46
CA SER A 29 0.27 6.99 -16.12
C SER A 29 1.44 7.92 -16.46
N SER A 30 2.55 7.83 -15.74
CA SER A 30 3.78 8.59 -16.00
C SER A 30 4.71 7.92 -17.03
N GLY A 31 4.32 6.77 -17.58
CA GLY A 31 5.11 6.03 -18.56
C GLY A 31 6.36 5.37 -17.97
N GLN A 32 6.43 5.21 -16.65
CA GLN A 32 7.59 4.60 -15.99
C GLN A 32 7.55 3.08 -16.01
N LEU A 33 6.37 2.46 -16.12
CA LEU A 33 6.22 1.01 -16.12
C LEU A 33 6.51 0.41 -17.51
N ASN A 34 7.40 -0.57 -17.54
CA ASN A 34 7.75 -1.39 -18.68
C ASN A 34 8.05 -2.83 -18.21
N GLN A 35 8.21 -3.76 -19.17
CA GLN A 35 8.42 -5.18 -18.84
C GLN A 35 9.67 -5.47 -18.01
N ALA A 36 10.70 -4.61 -18.08
CA ALA A 36 11.94 -4.81 -17.34
C ALA A 36 11.86 -4.35 -15.88
N ASN A 37 10.86 -3.54 -15.51
CA ASN A 37 10.74 -2.95 -14.17
C ASN A 37 9.37 -3.16 -13.52
N GLU A 38 8.52 -4.02 -14.09
CA GLU A 38 7.17 -4.29 -13.57
C GLU A 38 7.22 -4.74 -12.11
N ASP A 39 7.98 -5.79 -11.80
CA ASP A 39 8.12 -6.34 -10.45
C ASP A 39 8.68 -5.30 -9.45
N GLU A 40 9.69 -4.53 -9.88
CA GLU A 40 10.29 -3.47 -9.06
C GLU A 40 9.26 -2.41 -8.69
N LEU A 41 8.46 -1.95 -9.65
CA LEU A 41 7.46 -0.91 -9.43
C LEU A 41 6.27 -1.41 -8.62
N VAL A 42 5.87 -2.68 -8.77
CA VAL A 42 4.87 -3.32 -7.91
C VAL A 42 5.37 -3.35 -6.47
N GLU A 43 6.58 -3.85 -6.23
CA GLU A 43 7.18 -3.92 -4.89
C GLU A 43 7.34 -2.53 -4.28
N ARG A 44 7.81 -1.56 -5.06
CA ARG A 44 7.98 -0.17 -4.63
C ARG A 44 6.65 0.47 -4.25
N SER A 45 5.59 0.20 -5.01
CA SER A 45 4.25 0.70 -4.72
C SER A 45 3.71 0.14 -3.40
N ALA A 46 3.90 -1.15 -3.15
CA ALA A 46 3.54 -1.78 -1.88
C ALA A 46 4.31 -1.18 -0.69
N LYS A 47 5.64 -1.03 -0.82
CA LYS A 47 6.49 -0.42 0.21
C LYS A 47 6.08 1.03 0.52
N LEU A 48 5.74 1.81 -0.50
CA LEU A 48 5.27 3.19 -0.33
C LEU A 48 3.90 3.25 0.35
N ALA A 49 2.97 2.35 0.01
CA ALA A 49 1.67 2.24 0.66
C ALA A 49 1.80 1.95 2.16
N ILE A 50 2.64 0.96 2.53
CA ILE A 50 2.92 0.62 3.93
C ILE A 50 3.56 1.81 4.66
N LYS A 51 4.56 2.46 4.04
CA LYS A 51 5.21 3.65 4.62
C LYS A 51 4.22 4.79 4.86
N LEU A 52 3.27 5.00 3.95
CA LEU A 52 2.24 6.02 4.08
C LEU A 52 1.27 5.68 5.22
N ALA A 53 0.80 4.43 5.28
CA ALA A 53 -0.08 3.95 6.35
C ALA A 53 0.58 4.13 7.73
N LEU A 54 1.83 3.68 7.91
CA LEU A 54 2.58 3.84 9.15
C LEU A 54 2.80 5.30 9.54
N LYS A 55 3.01 6.18 8.55
CA LYS A 55 3.20 7.61 8.84
C LYS A 55 1.90 8.25 9.30
N MET A 56 0.78 7.92 8.68
CA MET A 56 -0.54 8.43 9.09
C MET A 56 -0.91 7.93 10.48
N ASP A 57 -0.69 6.65 10.76
CA ASP A 57 -0.94 6.05 12.07
C ASP A 57 -0.19 6.81 13.19
N ARG A 58 1.12 7.03 13.00
CA ARG A 58 1.94 7.80 13.96
C ARG A 58 1.51 9.26 14.12
N MET A 59 1.12 9.92 13.01
CA MET A 59 0.67 11.30 13.04
C MET A 59 -0.67 11.44 13.79
N ILE A 60 -1.60 10.52 13.56
CA ILE A 60 -2.91 10.51 14.22
C ILE A 60 -2.78 10.18 15.72
N GLN A 61 -1.90 9.25 16.11
CA GLN A 61 -1.58 9.00 17.52
C GLN A 61 -1.00 10.26 18.20
N SER A 62 -0.10 10.98 17.52
CA SER A 62 0.52 12.18 18.09
C SER A 62 -0.47 13.33 18.32
N ASP A 63 -1.56 13.37 17.55
CA ASP A 63 -2.55 14.45 17.62
C ASP A 63 -3.73 14.15 18.56
N ASN A 64 -3.98 12.88 18.93
CA ASN A 64 -5.20 12.51 19.67
C ASN A 64 -4.99 11.57 20.88
N GLU A 65 -3.76 11.15 21.17
CA GLU A 65 -3.47 10.29 22.30
C GLU A 65 -3.04 11.14 23.51
N LYS A 66 -4.02 11.62 24.29
CA LYS A 66 -3.77 11.90 25.70
C LYS A 66 -3.53 10.53 26.35
N ASP A 67 -2.27 10.28 26.69
CA ASP A 67 -1.84 9.15 27.49
C ASP A 67 -2.51 9.22 28.88
N ASP A 68 -3.75 8.72 29.00
CA ASP A 68 -4.43 8.51 30.28
C ASP A 68 -3.95 7.19 30.91
N ARG A 69 -2.63 7.09 31.11
CA ARG A 69 -2.01 6.14 32.03
C ARG A 69 -1.49 6.91 33.25
N ILE A 70 -2.42 7.28 34.13
CA ILE A 70 -2.15 7.53 35.56
C ILE A 70 -2.92 6.49 36.35
#